data_AF-A0A2A4UK63-F1
#
_entry.id   AF-A0A2A4UK63-F1
#
_cell.length_a   1.000
_cell.length_b   1.000
_cell.length_c   1.000
_cell.angle_alpha   90.00
_cell.angle_beta   90.00
_cell.angle_gamma   90.00
#
_symmetry.space_group_name_H-M   'P 1'
#
loop_
_entity.id
_entity.type
_entity.pdbx_description
1 polymer ?
#
loop_
_entity_poly.entity_id
_entity_poly.type
_entity_poly.pdbx_seq_one_letter_code
_entity_poly.pdbx_strand_id
1 'polypeptide(L)'
;MRTNTWYVRHVKCCQEVSLKKIILSMLLILFSFSVNAISFKTERIEKEYRKLETKNKTLTNVLGKIDALYTISGRTSLYITEVFRTKKEQKDIYGNNKKVSPHELWDAVDIRTNDLSVEQVKILKKDITDLFNIFGNNIYKITAIYHDVGLGPHIHIQFRRKK
;
A
#
# COMPACT_ATOMS: atom_id res chain seq x y z
N MET A 1 60.42 -3.21 7.68
CA MET A 1 59.39 -4.12 7.11
C MET A 1 58.01 -3.62 7.53
N ARG A 2 57.25 -3.01 6.61
CA ARG A 2 55.84 -2.62 6.85
C ARG A 2 54.97 -3.58 6.06
N THR A 3 54.21 -4.43 6.75
CA THR A 3 53.31 -5.40 6.13
C THR A 3 51.98 -4.75 5.73
N ASN A 4 51.59 -4.97 4.47
CA ASN A 4 50.38 -4.48 3.82
C ASN A 4 49.09 -4.97 4.50
N THR A 5 48.52 -4.16 5.39
CA THR A 5 47.18 -4.35 5.99
C THR A 5 46.03 -3.90 5.10
N TRP A 6 46.31 -3.23 3.97
CA TRP A 6 45.29 -2.68 3.08
C TRP A 6 44.63 -3.71 2.16
N TYR A 7 45.34 -4.79 1.81
CA TYR A 7 44.85 -5.76 0.82
C TYR A 7 43.78 -6.69 1.39
N VAL A 8 43.85 -7.04 2.68
CA VAL A 8 42.92 -8.00 3.32
C VAL A 8 41.53 -7.39 3.56
N ARG A 9 41.42 -6.06 3.71
CA ARG A 9 40.13 -5.37 3.91
C ARG A 9 39.30 -5.27 2.63
N HIS A 10 39.93 -5.13 1.47
CA HIS A 10 39.22 -4.98 0.19
C HIS A 10 38.58 -6.28 -0.32
N VAL A 11 39.23 -7.43 -0.06
CA VAL A 11 38.71 -8.73 -0.53
C VAL A 11 37.46 -9.17 0.25
N LYS A 12 37.39 -8.87 1.57
CA LYS A 12 36.18 -9.14 2.37
C LYS A 12 34.97 -8.30 1.93
N CYS A 13 35.19 -7.04 1.55
CA CYS A 13 34.11 -6.16 1.10
C CYS A 13 33.49 -6.63 -0.23
N CYS A 14 34.32 -7.10 -1.18
CA CYS A 14 33.82 -7.60 -2.47
C CYS A 14 33.07 -8.95 -2.38
N GLN A 15 33.45 -9.84 -1.46
CA GLN A 15 32.75 -11.12 -1.28
C GLN A 15 31.38 -10.96 -0.61
N GLU A 16 31.23 -10.04 0.35
CA GLU A 16 29.93 -9.77 0.99
C GLU A 16 28.90 -9.12 0.04
N VAL A 17 29.35 -8.25 -0.87
CA VAL A 17 28.46 -7.62 -1.86
C VAL A 17 27.99 -8.64 -2.90
N SER A 18 28.83 -9.62 -3.24
CA SER A 18 28.50 -10.72 -4.14
C SER A 18 27.46 -11.68 -3.53
N LEU A 19 27.65 -12.08 -2.27
CA LEU A 19 26.67 -12.94 -1.57
C LEU A 19 25.32 -12.26 -1.37
N LYS A 20 25.28 -10.96 -1.05
CA LYS A 20 24.01 -10.22 -0.92
C LYS A 20 23.24 -10.15 -2.24
N LYS A 21 23.92 -10.00 -3.38
CA LYS A 21 23.28 -10.03 -4.71
C LYS A 21 22.80 -11.42 -5.09
N ILE A 22 23.54 -12.48 -4.73
CA ILE A 22 23.16 -13.88 -5.00
C ILE A 22 21.98 -14.31 -4.12
N ILE A 23 21.94 -13.91 -2.84
CA ILE A 23 20.80 -14.17 -1.94
C ILE A 23 19.57 -13.38 -2.42
N LEU A 24 19.74 -12.13 -2.88
CA LEU A 24 18.65 -11.34 -3.45
C LEU A 24 18.12 -11.95 -4.77
N SER A 25 18.99 -12.51 -5.62
CA SER A 25 18.58 -13.17 -6.86
C SER A 25 18.00 -14.57 -6.62
N MET A 26 18.42 -15.29 -5.58
CA MET A 26 17.83 -16.59 -5.21
C MET A 26 16.50 -16.44 -4.47
N LEU A 27 16.29 -15.37 -3.68
CA LEU A 27 14.97 -15.03 -3.13
C LEU A 27 13.96 -14.68 -4.22
N LEU A 28 14.42 -14.08 -5.32
CA LEU A 28 13.57 -13.77 -6.49
C LEU A 28 13.14 -14.99 -7.30
N ILE A 29 13.80 -16.15 -7.15
CA ILE A 29 13.55 -17.35 -7.97
C ILE A 29 12.73 -18.42 -7.23
N LEU A 30 12.59 -18.35 -5.90
CA LEU A 30 11.90 -19.38 -5.10
C LEU A 30 10.48 -19.05 -4.59
N PHE A 31 9.91 -17.89 -4.92
CA PHE A 31 8.52 -17.57 -4.56
C PHE A 31 7.67 -17.28 -5.81
N SER A 32 7.39 -18.32 -6.59
CA SER A 32 6.27 -18.34 -7.54
C SER A 32 4.96 -18.81 -6.89
N PHE A 33 4.77 -18.51 -5.60
CA PHE A 33 3.43 -18.32 -5.08
C PHE A 33 3.19 -16.82 -5.10
N SER A 34 2.41 -16.36 -6.08
CA SER A 34 1.76 -15.05 -6.02
C SER A 34 0.75 -15.10 -4.89
N VAL A 35 1.24 -14.98 -3.65
CA VAL A 35 0.40 -14.68 -2.51
C VAL A 35 0.10 -13.20 -2.67
N ASN A 36 -1.01 -12.88 -3.32
CA ASN A 36 -1.52 -11.51 -3.26
C ASN A 36 -1.78 -11.23 -1.77
N ALA A 37 -1.07 -10.27 -1.19
CA ALA A 37 -1.23 -9.95 0.24
C ALA A 37 -2.58 -9.24 0.50
N ILE A 38 -3.24 -8.79 -0.58
CA ILE A 38 -4.59 -8.24 -0.54
C ILE A 38 -5.65 -9.34 -0.51
N SER A 39 -6.45 -9.29 0.54
CA SER A 39 -7.73 -9.98 0.69
C SER A 39 -8.89 -8.98 0.68
N PHE A 40 -10.12 -9.45 0.46
CA PHE A 40 -11.30 -8.59 0.27
C PHE A 40 -12.41 -8.92 1.26
N LYS A 41 -13.13 -7.88 1.73
CA LYS A 41 -14.22 -8.07 2.67
C LYS A 41 -15.42 -8.82 2.14
N THR A 42 -15.71 -8.66 0.87
CA THR A 42 -16.78 -9.37 0.19
C THR A 42 -16.39 -9.58 -1.28
N GLU A 43 -17.04 -10.53 -1.94
CA GLU A 43 -16.90 -10.72 -3.39
C GLU A 43 -17.30 -9.45 -4.18
N ARG A 44 -18.26 -8.67 -3.66
CA ARG A 44 -18.61 -7.36 -4.23
C ARG A 44 -17.40 -6.43 -4.27
N ILE A 45 -16.70 -6.30 -3.14
CA ILE A 45 -15.53 -5.41 -3.02
C ILE A 45 -14.39 -5.89 -3.92
N GLU A 46 -14.19 -7.19 -4.06
CA GLU A 46 -13.22 -7.73 -5.02
C GLU A 46 -13.58 -7.32 -6.47
N LYS A 47 -14.86 -7.47 -6.86
CA LYS A 47 -15.35 -7.04 -8.18
C LYS A 47 -15.18 -5.54 -8.40
N GLU A 48 -15.39 -4.73 -7.37
CA GLU A 48 -15.15 -3.28 -7.43
C GLU A 48 -13.66 -2.97 -7.57
N TYR A 49 -12.80 -3.61 -6.78
CA TYR A 49 -11.35 -3.45 -6.88
C TYR A 49 -10.85 -3.75 -8.30
N ARG A 50 -11.34 -4.83 -8.93
CA ARG A 50 -11.00 -5.15 -10.33
C ARG A 50 -11.43 -4.08 -11.34
N LYS A 51 -12.52 -3.35 -11.07
CA LYS A 51 -12.96 -2.23 -11.91
C LYS A 51 -12.10 -0.97 -11.72
N LEU A 52 -11.41 -0.85 -10.58
CA LEU A 52 -10.64 0.33 -10.22
C LEU A 52 -9.55 0.64 -11.25
N GLU A 53 -8.94 -0.35 -11.91
CA GLU A 53 -7.93 -0.12 -12.95
C GLU A 53 -8.48 0.77 -14.08
N THR A 54 -9.74 0.54 -14.47
CA THR A 54 -10.40 1.33 -15.53
C THR A 54 -10.95 2.67 -15.02
N LYS A 55 -11.30 2.75 -13.73
CA LYS A 55 -11.92 3.94 -13.13
C LYS A 55 -10.90 4.96 -12.63
N ASN A 56 -9.81 4.47 -12.06
CA ASN A 56 -8.72 5.23 -11.47
C ASN A 56 -7.42 4.41 -11.47
N LYS A 57 -6.78 4.35 -12.64
CA LYS A 57 -5.51 3.65 -12.85
C LYS A 57 -4.41 4.10 -11.88
N THR A 58 -4.37 5.38 -11.53
CA THR A 58 -3.33 5.87 -10.62
C THR A 58 -3.51 5.31 -9.22
N LEU A 59 -4.74 5.30 -8.69
CA LEU A 59 -5.03 4.68 -7.40
C LEU A 59 -4.73 3.18 -7.40
N THR A 60 -5.07 2.48 -8.50
CA THR A 60 -4.76 1.04 -8.66
C THR A 60 -3.24 0.78 -8.63
N ASN A 61 -2.46 1.58 -9.37
CA ASN A 61 -0.99 1.49 -9.33
C ASN A 61 -0.44 1.70 -7.92
N VAL A 62 -1.04 2.57 -7.13
CA VAL A 62 -0.56 2.78 -5.76
C VAL A 62 -0.91 1.61 -4.87
N LEU A 63 -2.11 1.04 -4.98
CA LEU A 63 -2.46 -0.17 -4.24
C LEU A 63 -1.52 -1.34 -4.60
N GLY A 64 -1.13 -1.48 -5.87
CA GLY A 64 -0.12 -2.46 -6.28
C GLY A 64 1.26 -2.22 -5.66
N LYS A 65 1.69 -0.96 -5.48
CA LYS A 65 2.93 -0.65 -4.76
C LYS A 65 2.83 -0.95 -3.27
N ILE A 66 1.68 -0.67 -2.65
CA ILE A 66 1.43 -0.97 -1.23
C ILE A 66 1.47 -2.49 -1.01
N ASP A 67 0.82 -3.26 -1.89
CA ASP A 67 0.83 -4.73 -1.88
C ASP A 67 2.25 -5.30 -2.01
N ALA A 68 3.03 -4.79 -2.97
CA ALA A 68 4.43 -5.19 -3.15
C ALA A 68 5.29 -4.89 -1.90
N LEU A 69 5.13 -3.71 -1.30
CA LEU A 69 5.84 -3.35 -0.07
C LEU A 69 5.46 -4.27 1.09
N TYR A 70 4.17 -4.60 1.22
CA TYR A 70 3.70 -5.54 2.24
C TYR A 70 4.31 -6.93 2.05
N THR A 71 4.25 -7.43 0.83
CA THR A 71 4.78 -8.74 0.46
C THR A 71 6.28 -8.83 0.75
N ILE A 72 7.07 -7.82 0.34
CA ILE A 72 8.52 -7.76 0.61
C ILE A 72 8.83 -7.68 2.11
N SER A 73 7.96 -7.03 2.89
CA SER A 73 8.11 -6.96 4.35
C SER A 73 7.71 -8.24 5.09
N GLY A 74 7.33 -9.31 4.38
CA GLY A 74 6.85 -10.57 4.96
C GLY A 74 5.45 -10.46 5.57
N ARG A 75 4.70 -9.42 5.22
CA ARG A 75 3.34 -9.18 5.71
C ARG A 75 2.34 -9.63 4.67
N THR A 76 1.24 -10.23 5.13
CA THR A 76 0.27 -10.89 4.25
C THR A 76 -1.18 -10.51 4.55
N SER A 77 -1.44 -9.61 5.50
CA SER A 77 -2.79 -9.33 5.98
C SER A 77 -3.33 -7.95 5.59
N LEU A 78 -3.16 -7.54 4.32
CA LEU A 78 -3.90 -6.38 3.81
C LEU A 78 -5.32 -6.80 3.45
N TYR A 79 -6.29 -6.06 3.95
CA TYR A 79 -7.70 -6.36 3.72
C TYR A 79 -8.45 -5.13 3.25
N ILE A 80 -9.00 -5.18 2.03
CA ILE A 80 -9.79 -4.09 1.47
C ILE A 80 -11.23 -4.21 1.94
N THR A 81 -11.74 -3.14 2.55
CA THR A 81 -13.06 -3.08 3.19
C THR A 81 -14.08 -2.20 2.50
N GLU A 82 -13.64 -1.29 1.62
CA GLU A 82 -14.50 -0.48 0.75
C GLU A 82 -13.67 -0.04 -0.47
N VAL A 83 -14.30 -0.02 -1.64
CA VAL A 83 -13.74 0.62 -2.84
C VAL A 83 -14.75 1.65 -3.34
N PHE A 84 -15.97 1.23 -3.64
CA PHE A 84 -16.99 2.10 -4.17
C PHE A 84 -18.22 2.17 -3.25
N ARG A 85 -18.68 3.39 -3.02
CA ARG A 85 -19.89 3.66 -2.24
C ARG A 85 -20.91 4.36 -3.12
N THR A 86 -22.12 3.84 -3.16
CA THR A 86 -23.23 4.50 -3.86
C THR A 86 -23.69 5.74 -3.10
N LYS A 87 -24.35 6.67 -3.80
CA LYS A 87 -25.03 7.83 -3.18
C LYS A 87 -26.00 7.42 -2.08
N LYS A 88 -26.70 6.29 -2.27
CA LYS A 88 -27.65 5.76 -1.28
C LYS A 88 -26.90 5.32 -0.02
N GLU A 89 -25.86 4.51 -0.14
CA GLU A 89 -25.06 4.07 1.01
C GLU A 89 -24.39 5.24 1.73
N GLN A 90 -23.87 6.23 0.98
CA GLN A 90 -23.32 7.45 1.57
C GLN A 90 -24.36 8.21 2.39
N LYS A 91 -25.59 8.32 1.87
CA LYS A 91 -26.71 8.94 2.57
C LYS A 91 -27.16 8.12 3.78
N ASP A 92 -27.13 6.80 3.69
CA ASP A 92 -27.50 5.91 4.80
C ASP A 92 -26.48 6.03 5.96
N ILE A 93 -25.19 6.26 5.66
CA ILE A 93 -24.14 6.41 6.67
C ILE A 93 -24.08 7.84 7.25
N TYR A 94 -24.17 8.87 6.40
CA TYR A 94 -23.92 10.26 6.80
C TYR A 94 -25.16 11.18 6.73
N GLY A 95 -26.34 10.64 6.45
CA GLY A 95 -27.57 11.40 6.29
C GLY A 95 -27.56 12.31 5.05
N ASN A 96 -28.24 13.45 5.13
CA ASN A 96 -28.34 14.44 4.04
C ASN A 96 -27.05 15.27 3.84
N ASN A 97 -25.89 14.77 4.25
CA ASN A 97 -24.64 15.49 4.09
C ASN A 97 -24.31 15.65 2.60
N LYS A 98 -24.16 16.89 2.13
CA LYS A 98 -24.01 17.22 0.69
C LYS A 98 -22.61 16.90 0.14
N LYS A 99 -21.68 16.43 0.97
CA LYS A 99 -20.29 16.21 0.56
C LYS A 99 -20.17 14.88 -0.18
N VAL A 100 -19.85 14.97 -1.48
CA VAL A 100 -19.52 13.81 -2.31
C VAL A 100 -18.28 13.12 -1.72
N SER A 101 -18.42 11.85 -1.39
CA SER A 101 -17.35 11.00 -0.90
C SER A 101 -16.38 10.64 -2.04
N PRO A 102 -15.06 10.59 -1.77
CA PRO A 102 -14.09 10.00 -2.70
C PRO A 102 -14.46 8.59 -3.18
N HIS A 103 -15.13 7.79 -2.34
CA HIS A 103 -15.61 6.46 -2.75
C HIS A 103 -16.71 6.51 -3.81
N GLU A 104 -17.58 7.51 -3.80
CA GLU A 104 -18.60 7.70 -4.85
C GLU A 104 -17.99 8.00 -6.21
N LEU A 105 -16.72 8.42 -6.20
CA LEU A 105 -15.98 8.89 -7.35
C LEU A 105 -14.92 7.90 -7.83
N TRP A 106 -14.82 6.71 -7.24
CA TRP A 106 -13.75 5.74 -7.46
C TRP A 106 -12.35 6.29 -7.14
N ASP A 107 -12.30 7.24 -6.23
CA ASP A 107 -11.05 7.91 -5.84
C ASP A 107 -10.57 7.49 -4.46
N ALA A 108 -11.20 6.51 -3.81
CA ALA A 108 -10.73 6.02 -2.52
C ALA A 108 -10.86 4.51 -2.33
N VAL A 109 -10.02 3.99 -1.44
CA VAL A 109 -10.02 2.61 -0.98
C VAL A 109 -9.72 2.60 0.53
N ASP A 110 -10.47 1.77 1.23
CA ASP A 110 -10.41 1.59 2.67
C ASP A 110 -9.69 0.27 2.98
N ILE A 111 -8.55 0.33 3.66
CA ILE A 111 -7.73 -0.84 3.98
C ILE A 111 -7.59 -1.07 5.48
N ARG A 112 -7.54 -2.34 5.87
CA ARG A 112 -7.22 -2.79 7.22
C ARG A 112 -6.05 -3.75 7.21
N THR A 113 -5.45 -3.86 8.38
CA THR A 113 -4.42 -4.86 8.71
C THR A 113 -4.67 -5.30 10.15
N ASN A 114 -4.46 -6.60 10.39
CA ASN A 114 -4.49 -7.17 11.73
C ASN A 114 -3.09 -7.50 12.26
N ASP A 115 -2.04 -7.38 11.43
CA ASP A 115 -0.65 -7.68 11.79
C ASP A 115 0.15 -6.46 12.24
N LEU A 116 -0.44 -5.26 12.18
CA LEU A 116 0.20 -4.02 12.60
C LEU A 116 -0.36 -3.46 13.91
N SER A 117 0.54 -3.04 14.79
CA SER A 117 0.20 -2.15 15.90
C SER A 117 -0.22 -0.77 15.39
N VAL A 118 -0.91 0.01 16.23
CA VAL A 118 -1.36 1.37 15.90
C VAL A 118 -0.22 2.26 15.41
N GLU A 119 0.96 2.20 16.03
CA GLU A 119 2.13 2.98 15.61
C GLU A 119 2.65 2.53 14.24
N GLN A 120 2.63 1.24 13.96
CA GLN A 120 3.00 0.72 12.63
C GLN A 120 1.99 1.12 11.55
N VAL A 121 0.70 1.21 11.89
CA VAL A 121 -0.33 1.74 10.98
C VAL A 121 -0.12 3.23 10.70
N LYS A 122 0.30 4.01 11.70
CA LYS A 122 0.65 5.43 11.50
C LYS A 122 1.88 5.59 10.58
N ILE A 123 2.90 4.74 10.74
CA ILE A 123 4.06 4.68 9.84
C ILE A 123 3.60 4.32 8.43
N LEU A 124 2.79 3.27 8.28
CA LEU A 124 2.23 2.88 6.99
C LEU A 124 1.45 4.03 6.33
N LYS A 125 0.61 4.73 7.08
CA LYS A 125 -0.09 5.93 6.59
C LYS A 125 0.89 6.98 6.07
N LYS A 126 2.03 7.17 6.73
CA LYS A 126 3.08 8.09 6.28
C LYS A 126 3.74 7.57 5.00
N ASP A 127 4.15 6.31 4.96
CA ASP A 127 4.79 5.69 3.80
C ASP A 127 3.88 5.78 2.56
N ILE A 128 2.58 5.49 2.73
CA ILE A 128 1.58 5.68 1.69
C ILE A 128 1.60 7.15 1.22
N THR A 129 1.45 8.10 2.15
CA THR A 129 1.46 9.54 1.81
C THR A 129 2.72 9.94 1.03
N ASP A 130 3.89 9.47 1.46
CA ASP A 130 5.19 9.77 0.83
C ASP A 130 5.30 9.14 -0.57
N LEU A 131 4.88 7.88 -0.73
CA LEU A 131 4.78 7.22 -2.04
C LEU A 131 3.88 8.02 -3.00
N PHE A 132 2.80 8.60 -2.49
CA PHE A 132 1.86 9.38 -3.28
C PHE A 132 2.39 10.77 -3.67
N ASN A 133 3.20 11.41 -2.84
CA ASN A 133 3.83 12.69 -3.17
C ASN A 133 4.69 12.59 -4.45
N ILE A 134 5.26 11.41 -4.74
CA ILE A 134 6.04 11.14 -5.95
C ILE A 134 5.18 11.26 -7.22
N PHE A 135 3.89 10.91 -7.16
CA PHE A 135 3.01 10.96 -8.34
C PHE A 135 2.56 12.38 -8.71
N GLY A 136 2.74 13.34 -7.81
CA GLY A 136 2.37 14.75 -8.00
C GLY A 136 0.87 14.97 -8.20
N ASN A 137 0.42 16.21 -7.94
CA ASN A 137 -0.90 16.70 -8.37
C ASN A 137 -2.12 15.89 -7.86
N ASN A 138 -2.16 15.45 -6.61
CA ASN A 138 -3.40 14.97 -6.00
C ASN A 138 -4.39 16.15 -5.82
N ILE A 139 -5.66 16.01 -6.25
CA ILE A 139 -6.69 17.02 -5.95
C ILE A 139 -7.05 17.04 -4.46
N TYR A 140 -6.82 15.94 -3.76
CA TYR A 140 -7.02 15.86 -2.33
C TYR A 140 -5.80 16.40 -1.60
N LYS A 141 -6.05 17.18 -0.55
CA LYS A 141 -4.98 17.69 0.34
C LYS A 141 -4.28 16.58 1.12
N ILE A 142 -5.00 15.50 1.41
CA ILE A 142 -4.54 14.38 2.21
C ILE A 142 -4.78 13.11 1.40
N THR A 143 -3.75 12.27 1.29
CA THR A 143 -3.84 11.03 0.52
C THR A 143 -4.18 9.83 1.39
N ALA A 144 -3.58 9.70 2.56
CA ALA A 144 -3.90 8.64 3.51
C ALA A 144 -4.36 9.23 4.84
N ILE A 145 -5.50 8.75 5.32
CA ILE A 145 -6.11 9.16 6.57
C ILE A 145 -6.19 7.90 7.45
N TYR A 146 -5.54 7.96 8.59
CA TYR A 146 -5.74 6.97 9.64
C TYR A 146 -6.90 7.41 10.53
N HIS A 147 -7.83 6.50 10.79
CA HIS A 147 -8.87 6.68 11.80
C HIS A 147 -9.29 5.33 12.37
N ASP A 148 -9.74 5.33 13.63
CA ASP A 148 -10.35 4.16 14.26
C ASP A 148 -11.87 4.32 14.21
N VAL A 149 -12.56 3.30 13.71
CA VAL A 149 -14.02 3.26 13.57
C VAL A 149 -14.65 2.29 14.58
N GLY A 150 -13.93 1.94 15.65
CA GLY A 150 -14.38 0.98 16.68
C GLY A 150 -14.26 -0.49 16.26
N LEU A 151 -13.71 -0.74 15.06
CA LEU A 151 -13.47 -2.09 14.51
C LEU A 151 -11.99 -2.32 14.20
N GLY A 152 -11.11 -1.54 14.85
CA GLY A 152 -9.67 -1.58 14.67
C GLY A 152 -9.14 -0.52 13.69
N PRO A 153 -7.80 -0.45 13.57
CA PRO A 153 -7.11 0.55 12.77
C PRO A 153 -7.50 0.45 11.30
N HIS A 154 -7.85 1.59 10.72
CA HIS A 154 -8.30 1.71 9.35
C HIS A 154 -7.54 2.83 8.64
N ILE A 155 -7.10 2.58 7.40
CA ILE A 155 -6.49 3.59 6.55
C ILE A 155 -7.39 3.82 5.34
N HIS A 156 -7.96 5.01 5.27
CA HIS A 156 -8.63 5.53 4.09
C HIS A 156 -7.58 6.14 3.15
N ILE A 157 -7.48 5.60 1.94
CA ILE A 157 -6.58 6.07 0.89
C ILE A 157 -7.42 6.76 -0.16
N GLN A 158 -7.11 8.02 -0.51
CA GLN A 158 -7.82 8.78 -1.53
C GLN A 158 -6.87 9.47 -2.51
N PHE A 159 -7.10 9.30 -3.81
CA PHE A 159 -6.28 9.91 -4.83
C PHE A 159 -7.06 10.18 -6.11
N ARG A 160 -6.93 11.40 -6.63
CA ARG A 160 -7.29 11.73 -8.00
C ARG A 160 -6.29 12.74 -8.56
N ARG A 161 -5.80 12.49 -9.77
CA ARG A 161 -4.88 13.39 -10.45
C ARG A 161 -5.60 14.67 -10.86
N LYS A 162 -5.01 15.83 -10.53
CA LYS A 162 -5.44 17.15 -11.01
C LYS A 162 -5.19 17.19 -12.52
N LYS A 163 -6.23 17.53 -13.27
CA LYS A 163 -6.14 17.78 -14.71
C LYS A 163 -5.37 19.06 -14.97
#